data_AF-A0A3N0YVX3-F1
#
_entry.id   AF-A0A3N0YVX3-F1
#
_cell.length_a   1.000
_cell.length_b   1.000
_cell.length_c   1.000
_cell.angle_alpha   90.00
_cell.angle_beta   90.00
_cell.angle_gamma   90.00
#
_symmetry.space_group_name_H-M   'P 1'
#
loop_
_entity.id
_entity.type
_entity.pdbx_description
1 polymer ?
#
loop_
_entity_poly.entity_id
_entity_poly.type
_entity_poly.pdbx_seq_one_letter_code
_entity_poly.pdbx_strand_id
1 'polypeptide(L)'
;MDSREIILIFGLMLLKIGACLEQICWDVEKAPIGSVEVSISCSSIGEMRASCSSDGDPLLYSWTLNGDPLMDTISSIVLEEGTDGNITCSVKNHVSQGQKTISVKHCPVSSGSVVFVLIWCFQLMVLLGLLGGFHIYTRHVR
;
A
#
# COMPACT_ATOMS: atom_id res chain seq x y z
N MET A 1 44.63 -2.28 52.85
CA MET A 1 43.86 -2.91 51.76
C MET A 1 44.85 -3.77 50.99
N ASP A 2 44.75 -5.09 51.14
CA ASP A 2 45.71 -6.05 50.60
C ASP A 2 45.63 -6.11 49.06
N SER A 3 46.74 -6.37 48.38
CA SER A 3 46.75 -6.41 46.90
C SER A 3 45.81 -7.48 46.33
N ARG A 4 45.54 -8.55 47.09
CA ARG A 4 44.58 -9.60 46.71
C ARG A 4 43.14 -9.10 46.76
N GLU A 5 42.81 -8.26 47.74
CA GLU A 5 41.48 -7.64 47.89
C GLU A 5 41.19 -6.66 46.74
N ILE A 6 42.18 -5.89 46.29
CA ILE A 6 42.02 -4.94 45.17
C ILE A 6 41.79 -5.69 43.84
N ILE A 7 42.54 -6.77 43.60
CA ILE A 7 42.37 -7.62 42.41
C ILE A 7 40.99 -8.27 42.41
N LEU A 8 40.51 -8.74 43.57
CA LEU A 8 39.17 -9.30 43.70
C LEU A 8 38.09 -8.25 43.44
N ILE A 9 38.20 -7.05 43.99
CA ILE A 9 37.23 -5.97 43.78
C ILE A 9 37.20 -5.53 42.32
N PHE A 10 38.35 -5.31 41.68
CA PHE A 10 38.42 -4.99 40.25
C PHE A 10 37.88 -6.12 39.39
N GLY A 11 38.19 -7.38 39.73
CA GLY A 11 37.66 -8.56 39.05
C GLY A 11 36.14 -8.67 39.16
N LEU A 12 35.57 -8.46 40.35
CA LEU A 12 34.13 -8.43 40.60
C LEU A 12 33.43 -7.26 39.89
N MET A 13 34.07 -6.08 39.83
CA MET A 13 33.56 -4.91 39.11
C MET A 13 33.55 -5.16 37.60
N LEU A 14 34.64 -5.71 37.04
CA LEU A 14 34.74 -6.07 35.63
C LEU A 14 33.78 -7.20 35.26
N LEU A 15 33.57 -8.19 36.14
CA LEU A 15 32.60 -9.26 35.95
C LEU A 15 31.16 -8.72 35.99
N LYS A 16 30.85 -7.79 36.90
CA LYS A 16 29.55 -7.10 36.94
C LYS A 16 29.31 -6.21 35.73
N ILE A 17 30.34 -5.52 35.23
CA ILE A 17 30.26 -4.69 34.02
C ILE A 17 30.13 -5.56 32.76
N GLY A 18 30.83 -6.70 32.70
CA GLY A 18 30.71 -7.68 31.62
C GLY A 18 29.33 -8.34 31.57
N ALA A 19 28.77 -8.71 32.74
CA ALA A 19 27.39 -9.17 32.83
C ALA A 19 26.38 -8.07 32.47
N CYS A 20 26.68 -6.80 32.76
CA CYS A 20 25.85 -5.66 32.36
C CYS A 20 25.91 -5.42 30.84
N LEU A 21 27.05 -5.68 30.21
CA LEU A 21 27.25 -5.47 28.77
C LEU A 21 26.55 -6.53 27.91
N GLU A 22 26.41 -7.77 28.39
CA GLU A 22 25.65 -8.82 27.69
C GLU A 22 24.15 -8.82 28.02
N GLN A 23 23.71 -8.23 29.13
CA GLN A 23 22.28 -8.14 29.45
C GLN A 23 21.54 -7.06 28.63
N ILE A 24 22.24 -6.05 28.09
CA ILE A 24 21.62 -4.84 27.50
C ILE A 24 21.26 -5.00 26.01
N CYS A 25 21.72 -6.04 25.30
CA CYS A 25 21.48 -6.15 23.85
C CYS A 25 20.37 -7.12 23.41
N TRP A 26 19.68 -7.84 24.29
CA TRP A 26 18.71 -8.86 23.84
C TRP A 26 17.23 -8.56 24.12
N ASP A 27 16.91 -7.55 24.91
CA ASP A 27 15.55 -6.99 24.93
C ASP A 27 15.44 -5.87 23.88
N VAL A 28 15.65 -6.22 22.60
CA VAL A 28 14.72 -5.67 21.61
C VAL A 28 13.41 -6.39 21.91
N GLU A 29 12.64 -5.86 22.87
CA GLU A 29 11.30 -6.31 23.16
C GLU A 29 10.56 -6.31 21.82
N LYS A 30 10.39 -7.50 21.25
CA LYS A 30 9.65 -7.70 20.02
C LYS A 30 8.21 -7.31 20.32
N ALA A 31 7.89 -6.05 20.06
CA ALA A 31 6.58 -5.50 20.37
C ALA A 31 5.50 -6.34 19.67
N PRO A 32 4.40 -6.67 20.36
CA PRO A 32 3.27 -7.29 19.70
C PRO A 32 2.80 -6.42 18.53
N ILE A 33 2.29 -7.05 17.48
CA ILE A 33 1.71 -6.32 16.34
C ILE A 33 0.70 -5.31 16.85
N GLY A 34 0.87 -4.06 16.41
CA GLY A 34 -0.04 -2.96 16.74
C GLY A 34 -1.38 -3.07 16.01
N SER A 35 -2.11 -1.96 15.95
CA SER A 35 -3.35 -1.93 15.17
C SER A 35 -3.04 -2.13 13.67
N VAL A 36 -3.81 -2.97 12.99
CA VAL A 36 -3.71 -3.14 11.54
C VAL A 36 -4.63 -2.11 10.88
N GLU A 37 -4.06 -1.27 10.02
CA GLU A 37 -4.78 -0.26 9.24
C GLU A 37 -4.79 -0.66 7.77
N VAL A 38 -5.96 -0.55 7.12
CA VAL A 38 -6.12 -0.81 5.69
C VAL A 38 -6.73 0.41 5.03
N SER A 39 -6.10 0.89 3.96
CA SER A 39 -6.53 2.04 3.18
C SER A 39 -6.69 1.67 1.72
N ILE A 40 -7.58 2.37 1.03
CA ILE A 40 -7.90 2.17 -0.38
C ILE A 40 -7.65 3.47 -1.12
N SER A 41 -6.91 3.40 -2.22
CA SER A 41 -6.71 4.51 -3.14
C SER A 41 -7.20 4.15 -4.53
N CYS A 42 -7.98 5.03 -5.14
CA CYS A 42 -8.48 4.90 -6.50
C CYS A 42 -7.72 5.84 -7.44
N SER A 43 -7.32 5.34 -8.61
CA SER A 43 -6.79 6.13 -9.70
C SER A 43 -7.92 6.67 -10.59
N SER A 44 -7.64 7.74 -11.34
CA SER A 44 -8.61 8.37 -12.26
C SER A 44 -9.06 7.46 -13.41
N ILE A 45 -8.27 6.42 -13.70
CA ILE A 45 -8.54 5.38 -14.69
C ILE A 45 -9.26 4.15 -14.13
N GLY A 46 -9.65 4.15 -12.85
CA GLY A 46 -10.35 3.02 -12.21
C GLY A 46 -9.45 1.99 -11.55
N GLU A 47 -8.13 2.12 -11.66
CA GLU A 47 -7.19 1.25 -10.93
C GLU A 47 -7.37 1.43 -9.42
N MET A 48 -7.50 0.32 -8.71
CA MET A 48 -7.76 0.30 -7.28
C MET A 48 -6.58 -0.33 -6.54
N ARG A 49 -6.06 0.38 -5.53
CA ARG A 49 -4.90 -0.07 -4.76
C ARG A 49 -5.25 -0.14 -3.28
N ALA A 50 -5.06 -1.31 -2.70
CA ALA A 50 -5.22 -1.54 -1.27
C ALA A 50 -3.85 -1.50 -0.59
N SER A 51 -3.74 -0.78 0.52
CA SER A 51 -2.51 -0.67 1.30
C SER A 51 -2.79 -1.02 2.76
N CYS A 52 -1.92 -1.84 3.34
CA CYS A 52 -2.01 -2.32 4.71
C CYS A 52 -0.76 -1.88 5.48
N SER A 53 -0.98 -1.28 6.65
CA SER A 53 0.06 -0.82 7.55
C SER A 53 -0.17 -1.38 8.95
N SER A 54 0.91 -1.68 9.66
CA SER A 54 0.86 -2.10 11.05
C SER A 54 2.21 -1.88 11.73
N ASP A 55 2.19 -1.63 13.03
CA ASP A 55 3.39 -1.48 13.85
C ASP A 55 3.94 -2.86 14.26
N GLY A 56 5.27 -3.04 14.22
CA GLY A 56 5.98 -4.25 14.65
C GLY A 56 6.93 -4.82 13.58
N ASP A 57 7.87 -5.68 13.98
CA ASP A 57 8.95 -6.16 13.08
C ASP A 57 9.34 -7.64 13.29
N PRO A 58 9.51 -8.47 12.23
CA PRO A 58 9.09 -8.30 10.83
C PRO A 58 7.69 -8.88 10.54
N LEU A 59 6.99 -8.30 9.56
CA LEU A 59 5.58 -8.57 9.27
C LEU A 59 5.41 -9.36 7.96
N LEU A 60 4.82 -10.56 8.03
CA LEU A 60 4.30 -11.30 6.88
C LEU A 60 2.89 -10.80 6.56
N TYR A 61 2.68 -10.33 5.32
CA TYR A 61 1.37 -9.91 4.83
C TYR A 61 0.71 -11.03 4.04
N SER A 62 -0.60 -11.15 4.19
CA SER A 62 -1.45 -12.04 3.40
C SER A 62 -2.79 -11.38 3.18
N TRP A 63 -3.36 -11.60 2.00
CA TRP A 63 -4.59 -10.94 1.57
C TRP A 63 -5.65 -11.96 1.20
N THR A 64 -6.90 -11.66 1.55
CA THR A 64 -8.05 -12.42 1.06
C THR A 64 -9.12 -11.46 0.54
N LEU A 65 -9.78 -11.84 -0.56
CA LEU A 65 -10.91 -11.14 -1.15
C LEU A 65 -12.14 -12.04 -1.08
N ASN A 66 -13.18 -11.61 -0.36
CA ASN A 66 -14.40 -12.39 -0.14
C ASN A 66 -14.17 -13.80 0.44
N GLY A 67 -13.02 -14.02 1.09
CA GLY A 67 -12.59 -15.30 1.63
C GLY A 67 -11.59 -16.06 0.76
N ASP A 68 -11.41 -15.66 -0.51
CA ASP A 68 -10.45 -16.27 -1.42
C ASP A 68 -9.05 -15.68 -1.23
N PRO A 69 -8.00 -16.51 -1.10
CA PRO A 69 -6.63 -16.03 -0.90
C PRO A 69 -6.07 -15.39 -2.17
N LEU A 70 -5.47 -14.21 -2.02
CA LEU A 70 -4.66 -13.56 -3.05
C LEU A 70 -3.20 -13.99 -2.84
N MET A 71 -2.45 -14.19 -3.93
CA MET A 71 -1.05 -14.65 -3.85
C MET A 71 -0.06 -13.56 -3.41
N ASP A 72 -0.54 -12.36 -3.11
CA ASP A 72 0.28 -11.22 -2.73
C ASP A 72 0.78 -11.31 -1.29
N THR A 73 2.09 -11.12 -1.10
CA THR A 73 2.76 -11.11 0.21
C THR A 73 3.29 -9.73 0.60
N ILE A 74 2.91 -8.70 -0.15
CA ILE A 74 3.37 -7.32 0.03
C ILE A 74 2.32 -6.48 0.77
N SER A 75 2.75 -5.37 1.34
CA SER A 75 1.88 -4.46 2.09
C SER A 75 0.90 -3.67 1.22
N SER A 76 1.10 -3.61 -0.10
CA SER A 76 0.20 -2.87 -1.01
C SER A 76 -0.01 -3.61 -2.32
N ILE A 77 -1.26 -3.85 -2.68
CA ILE A 77 -1.67 -4.69 -3.82
C ILE A 77 -2.61 -3.92 -4.74
N VAL A 78 -2.60 -4.27 -6.03
CA VAL A 78 -3.54 -3.74 -7.01
C VAL A 78 -4.67 -4.74 -7.20
N LEU A 79 -5.91 -4.27 -7.07
CA LEU A 79 -7.11 -5.07 -7.25
C LEU A 79 -7.60 -4.96 -8.70
N GLU A 80 -8.30 -5.99 -9.17
CA GLU A 80 -8.90 -5.97 -10.50
C GLU A 80 -9.98 -4.87 -10.61
N GLU A 81 -10.13 -4.32 -11.81
CA GLU A 81 -11.18 -3.35 -12.10
C GLU A 81 -12.56 -3.97 -11.83
N GLY A 82 -13.43 -3.25 -11.12
CA GLY A 82 -14.75 -3.80 -10.77
C GLY A 82 -14.82 -4.54 -9.44
N THR A 83 -13.71 -4.66 -8.70
CA THR A 83 -13.71 -5.37 -7.41
C THR A 83 -14.67 -4.71 -6.40
N ASP A 84 -15.64 -5.49 -5.92
CA ASP A 84 -16.51 -5.18 -4.79
C ASP A 84 -16.50 -6.38 -3.84
N GLY A 85 -16.45 -6.11 -2.54
CA GLY A 85 -16.46 -7.16 -1.54
C GLY A 85 -15.82 -6.78 -0.23
N ASN A 86 -15.41 -7.80 0.52
CA ASN A 86 -14.68 -7.67 1.77
C ASN A 86 -13.23 -8.08 1.53
N ILE A 87 -12.31 -7.12 1.66
CA ILE A 87 -10.88 -7.39 1.62
C ILE A 87 -10.35 -7.50 3.04
N THR A 88 -9.61 -8.55 3.33
CA THR A 88 -8.94 -8.76 4.61
C THR A 88 -7.44 -8.75 4.42
N CYS A 89 -6.76 -7.83 5.12
CA CYS A 89 -5.32 -7.90 5.31
C CYS A 89 -5.03 -8.66 6.62
N SER A 90 -4.19 -9.68 6.53
CA SER A 90 -3.73 -10.48 7.65
C SER A 90 -2.22 -10.31 7.80
N VAL A 91 -1.81 -9.81 8.95
CA VAL A 91 -0.42 -9.50 9.29
C VAL A 91 0.04 -10.45 10.39
N LYS A 92 1.17 -11.12 10.18
CA LYS A 92 1.71 -12.09 11.14
C LYS A 92 3.18 -11.81 11.42
N ASN A 93 3.55 -11.85 12.70
CA ASN A 93 4.92 -11.79 13.19
C ASN A 93 5.20 -13.08 13.97
N HIS A 94 6.44 -13.29 14.42
CA HIS A 94 6.80 -14.45 15.23
C HIS A 94 6.15 -14.46 16.63
N VAL A 95 5.60 -13.33 17.08
CA VAL A 95 4.97 -13.18 18.41
C VAL A 95 3.44 -13.24 18.32
N SER A 96 2.84 -12.44 17.43
CA SER A 96 1.40 -12.27 17.35
C SER A 96 0.89 -12.24 15.91
N GLN A 97 -0.44 -12.26 15.77
CA GLN A 97 -1.15 -12.17 14.50
C GLN A 97 -2.28 -11.14 14.64
N GLY A 98 -2.43 -10.31 13.61
CA GLY A 98 -3.51 -9.32 13.49
C GLY A 98 -4.17 -9.42 12.12
N GLN A 99 -5.43 -9.02 12.03
CA GLN A 99 -6.11 -8.89 10.75
C GLN A 99 -7.10 -7.74 10.77
N LYS A 100 -7.34 -7.15 9.61
CA LYS A 100 -8.34 -6.12 9.43
C LYS A 100 -9.09 -6.35 8.13
N THR A 101 -10.40 -6.39 8.23
CA THR A 101 -11.31 -6.50 7.09
C THR A 101 -11.98 -5.15 6.85
N ILE A 102 -12.01 -4.71 5.59
CA ILE A 102 -12.78 -3.54 5.15
C ILE A 102 -13.63 -3.91 3.95
N SER A 103 -14.76 -3.22 3.77
CA SER A 103 -15.56 -3.36 2.56
C SER A 103 -15.04 -2.41 1.49
N VAL A 104 -14.76 -2.97 0.32
CA VAL A 104 -14.27 -2.28 -0.86
C VAL A 104 -15.37 -2.15 -1.87
N LYS A 105 -15.46 -0.98 -2.49
CA LYS A 105 -16.44 -0.67 -3.55
C LYS A 105 -15.69 -0.29 -4.83
N HIS A 106 -16.36 -0.50 -5.95
CA HIS A 106 -15.84 -0.13 -7.26
C HIS A 106 -15.42 1.35 -7.30
N CYS A 107 -14.20 1.60 -7.76
CA CYS A 107 -13.70 2.95 -7.97
C CYS A 107 -14.42 3.61 -9.16
N PRO A 108 -14.95 4.83 -9.02
CA PRO A 108 -15.58 5.52 -10.14
C PRO A 108 -14.53 5.91 -11.18
N VAL A 109 -14.64 5.34 -12.38
CA VAL A 109 -13.87 5.80 -13.54
C VAL A 109 -14.35 7.19 -13.91
N SER A 110 -13.43 8.14 -14.12
CA SER A 110 -13.80 9.49 -14.56
C SER A 110 -14.26 9.46 -16.02
N SER A 111 -15.53 9.09 -16.24
CA SER A 111 -16.19 9.09 -17.55
C SER A 111 -16.29 10.49 -18.17
N GLY A 112 -16.01 11.54 -17.38
CA GLY A 112 -15.95 12.91 -17.90
C GLY A 112 -14.96 13.02 -19.05
N SER A 113 -13.75 12.50 -18.88
CA SER A 113 -12.69 12.63 -19.89
C SER A 113 -13.06 11.98 -21.23
N VAL A 114 -13.67 10.79 -21.22
CA VAL A 114 -14.05 10.09 -22.47
C VAL A 114 -15.21 10.80 -23.18
N VAL A 115 -16.18 11.32 -22.45
CA VAL A 115 -17.31 12.07 -23.03
C VAL A 115 -16.83 13.39 -23.64
N PHE A 116 -15.94 14.11 -22.96
CA PHE A 116 -15.35 15.35 -23.52
C PHE A 116 -14.58 15.08 -24.81
N VAL A 117 -13.80 14.00 -24.88
CA VAL A 117 -13.05 13.62 -26.08
C VAL A 117 -14.00 13.29 -27.24
N LEU A 118 -15.08 12.53 -26.98
CA LEU A 118 -16.07 12.20 -28.01
C LEU A 118 -16.79 13.44 -28.56
N ILE A 119 -17.20 14.36 -27.69
CA ILE A 119 -17.83 15.62 -28.08
C ILE A 119 -16.88 16.47 -28.94
N TRP A 120 -15.62 16.59 -28.52
CA TRP A 120 -14.60 17.32 -29.30
C TRP A 120 -14.33 16.68 -30.66
N CYS A 121 -14.24 15.34 -30.72
CA CYS A 121 -14.07 14.62 -31.98
C CYS A 121 -15.26 14.85 -32.92
N PHE A 122 -16.49 14.78 -32.40
CA PHE A 122 -17.68 15.03 -33.19
C PHE A 122 -17.74 16.47 -33.71
N GLN A 123 -17.44 17.45 -32.86
CA GLN A 123 -17.38 18.86 -33.24
C GLN A 123 -16.34 19.11 -34.33
N LEU A 124 -15.17 18.47 -34.23
CA LEU A 124 -14.11 18.57 -35.25
C LEU A 124 -14.55 17.96 -36.58
N MET A 125 -15.19 16.79 -36.58
CA MET A 125 -15.72 16.16 -37.79
C MET A 125 -16.76 17.03 -38.50
N VAL A 126 -17.66 17.67 -37.73
CA VAL A 126 -18.64 18.62 -38.26
C VAL A 126 -17.94 19.85 -38.85
N LEU A 127 -16.96 20.43 -38.16
CA LEU A 127 -16.21 21.60 -38.65
C LEU A 127 -15.46 21.30 -39.95
N LEU A 128 -14.75 20.17 -40.01
CA LEU A 128 -14.03 19.73 -41.20
C LEU A 128 -15.00 19.43 -42.36
N GLY A 129 -16.16 18.84 -42.09
CA GLY A 129 -17.21 18.62 -43.07
C GLY A 129 -17.77 19.92 -43.64
N LEU A 130 -18.00 20.94 -42.81
CA LEU A 130 -18.45 22.26 -43.26
C LEU A 130 -17.39 22.98 -44.08
N LEU A 131 -16.11 22.97 -43.65
CA LEU A 131 -15.00 23.53 -44.42
C LEU A 131 -14.84 22.82 -45.76
N GLY A 132 -14.87 21.48 -45.77
CA GLY A 132 -14.78 20.68 -46.98
C GLY A 132 -15.94 20.94 -47.95
N GLY A 133 -17.17 20.98 -47.42
CA GLY A 133 -18.37 21.31 -48.20
C GLY A 133 -18.32 22.72 -48.78
N PHE A 134 -17.91 23.71 -47.98
CA PHE A 134 -17.74 25.10 -48.43
C PHE A 134 -16.66 25.23 -49.51
N HIS A 135 -15.53 24.51 -49.37
CA HIS A 135 -14.48 24.49 -50.38
C HIS A 135 -14.97 23.90 -51.71
N ILE A 136 -15.76 22.81 -51.68
CA ILE A 136 -16.38 22.24 -52.88
C ILE A 136 -17.38 23.22 -53.50
N TYR A 137 -18.24 23.83 -52.67
CA TYR A 137 -19.25 24.80 -53.10
C TYR A 137 -18.64 26.00 -53.82
N THR A 138 -17.62 26.62 -53.20
CA THR A 138 -16.93 27.79 -53.77
C THR A 138 -16.16 27.46 -55.05
N ARG A 139 -15.66 26.22 -55.18
CA ARG A 139 -15.00 25.74 -56.41
C ARG A 139 -15.98 25.44 -57.55
N HIS A 140 -17.27 25.27 -57.25
CA HIS A 140 -18.30 24.99 -58.25
C HIS A 140 -19.08 26.25 -58.68
N VAL A 141 -19.16 27.25 -57.81
CA VAL A 141 -19.84 28.53 -58.05
C VAL A 141 -18.96 29.56 -58.78
N ARG A 142 -17.64 29.42 -58.71
CA ARG A 142 -16.69 30.17 -59.55
C ARG A 142 -16.46 29.45 -60.86
#